data_AF-A0A971H606-F1
#
_entry.id   AF-A0A971H606-F1
#
_cell.length_a   1.000
_cell.length_b   1.000
_cell.length_c   1.000
_cell.angle_alpha   90.00
_cell.angle_beta   90.00
_cell.angle_gamma   90.00
#
_symmetry.space_group_name_H-M   'P 1'
#
loop_
_entity.id
_entity.type
_entity.pdbx_description
1 polymer ?
#
loop_
_entity_poly.entity_id
_entity_poly.type
_entity_poly.pdbx_seq_one_letter_code
_entity_poly.pdbx_strand_id
1 'polypeptide(L)'
;MSHKTLNRTKRSIWLVLSLCFICIPCHAANLVIPKYAQAASLPFVIGLLALGVLLGLLAYTLFLAFSTKEHMFIYFSIIMVLLTMLQTFAAYDKFIFHLTYNRVTIITHLLFITFLLFFEDFFTLREHALRLSLFNRISLYVVAGYTVLFLLVKSIFSEAATLHSVLDFIRELFVFYTNIVFLYTIIRAISWMKTEAVLILVAFIPPAILTSINAMNIFPFMHRYESVVVFLMQYNQPIGLSLQAVLFSLAMGNRYNR
;
A
#
# COMPACT_ATOMS: atom_id res chain seq x y z
N MET A 1 25.53 15.03 13.46
CA MET A 1 24.48 15.25 12.43
C MET A 1 23.69 16.49 12.82
N SER A 2 23.67 17.52 11.97
CA SER A 2 23.33 18.91 12.30
C SER A 2 21.95 19.11 12.91
N HIS A 3 21.86 19.88 14.00
CA HIS A 3 20.62 20.28 14.71
C HIS A 3 19.53 20.90 13.80
N LYS A 4 19.88 21.32 12.57
CA LYS A 4 18.94 21.89 11.60
C LYS A 4 18.07 20.86 10.87
N THR A 5 18.50 19.60 10.72
CA THR A 5 17.69 18.58 10.02
C THR A 5 16.64 17.94 10.93
N LEU A 6 16.92 17.80 12.23
CA LEU A 6 15.98 17.26 13.23
C LEU A 6 14.74 18.17 13.43
N ASN A 7 14.90 19.49 13.26
CA ASN A 7 13.81 20.45 13.40
C ASN A 7 12.86 20.51 12.19
N ARG A 8 13.29 20.06 11.00
CA ARG A 8 12.43 20.00 9.81
C ARG A 8 11.47 18.81 9.86
N THR A 9 11.93 17.64 10.26
CA THR A 9 11.10 16.43 10.41
C THR A 9 10.07 16.58 11.53
N LYS A 10 10.44 17.19 12.67
CA LYS A 10 9.51 17.50 13.77
C LYS A 10 8.41 18.48 13.35
N ARG A 11 8.74 19.51 12.56
CA ARG A 11 7.76 20.47 12.05
C ARG A 11 6.78 19.85 11.06
N SER A 12 7.23 18.97 10.17
CA SER A 12 6.34 18.26 9.24
C SER A 12 5.38 17.30 9.93
N ILE A 13 5.86 16.59 10.97
CA ILE A 13 5.02 15.68 11.78
C ILE A 13 3.97 16.46 12.57
N TRP A 14 4.35 17.61 13.15
CA TRP A 14 3.39 18.49 13.84
C TRP A 14 2.37 19.13 12.90
N LEU A 15 2.74 19.47 11.67
CA LEU A 15 1.81 20.04 10.68
C LEU A 15 0.77 19.00 10.23
N VAL A 16 1.19 17.74 10.03
CA VAL A 16 0.31 16.61 9.72
C VAL A 16 -0.59 16.25 10.91
N LEU A 17 -0.06 16.26 12.14
CA LEU A 17 -0.85 16.05 13.36
C LEU A 17 -1.84 17.19 13.62
N SER A 18 -1.46 18.44 13.34
CA SER A 18 -2.36 19.60 13.49
C SER A 18 -3.46 19.64 12.42
N LEU A 19 -3.20 19.12 11.21
CA LEU A 19 -4.22 18.93 10.17
C LEU A 19 -5.20 17.80 10.53
N CYS A 20 -4.79 16.83 11.34
CA CYS A 20 -5.66 15.76 11.82
C CYS A 20 -6.55 16.13 13.02
N PHE A 21 -6.28 17.25 13.72
CA PHE A 21 -6.90 17.54 15.03
C PHE A 21 -7.81 18.77 15.12
N ILE A 22 -8.15 19.42 14.01
CA ILE A 22 -9.20 20.45 14.02
C ILE A 22 -10.56 19.74 13.90
N CYS A 23 -11.09 19.36 15.07
CA CYS A 23 -12.41 18.78 15.26
C CYS A 23 -13.52 19.81 15.01
N ILE A 24 -14.58 19.38 14.31
CA ILE A 24 -15.96 19.73 14.66
C ILE A 24 -16.73 18.41 14.85
N PRO A 25 -17.35 18.15 16.00
CA PRO A 25 -18.10 16.94 16.25
C PRO A 25 -19.59 17.17 15.97
N CYS A 26 -20.06 17.05 14.73
CA CYS A 26 -21.49 16.94 14.40
C CYS A 26 -21.66 16.17 13.07
N HIS A 27 -22.44 15.08 13.03
CA HIS A 27 -22.71 14.17 11.88
C HIS A 27 -21.86 12.88 11.74
N ALA A 28 -21.53 12.19 12.85
CA ALA A 28 -20.87 10.88 12.80
C ALA A 28 -21.64 9.82 11.97
N ALA A 29 -22.97 9.85 11.98
CA ALA A 29 -23.81 8.89 11.25
C ALA A 29 -23.66 8.97 9.72
N ASN A 30 -23.28 10.13 9.17
CA ASN A 30 -23.01 10.31 7.74
C ASN A 30 -21.52 10.20 7.37
N LEU A 31 -20.64 9.97 8.36
CA LEU A 31 -19.19 9.83 8.17
C LEU A 31 -18.76 8.36 7.99
N VAL A 32 -19.56 7.42 8.50
CA VAL A 32 -19.32 5.97 8.39
C VAL A 32 -20.54 5.32 7.74
N ILE A 33 -20.38 4.86 6.50
CA ILE A 33 -21.43 4.14 5.76
C ILE A 33 -20.89 2.73 5.46
N PRO A 34 -21.48 1.67 6.04
CA PRO A 34 -21.06 0.31 5.76
C PRO A 34 -21.42 -0.06 4.32
N LYS A 35 -20.53 -0.82 3.67
CA LYS A 35 -20.73 -1.29 2.30
C LYS A 35 -21.76 -2.43 2.20
N TYR A 36 -21.99 -3.11 3.31
CA TYR A 36 -22.91 -4.23 3.41
C TYR A 36 -24.11 -3.87 4.26
N ALA A 37 -25.30 -4.10 3.72
CA ALA A 37 -26.57 -3.81 4.39
C ALA A 37 -26.81 -4.66 5.65
N GLN A 38 -26.09 -5.77 5.81
CA GLN A 38 -26.18 -6.65 6.97
C GLN A 38 -24.81 -6.82 7.63
N ALA A 39 -24.74 -6.50 8.93
CA ALA A 39 -23.56 -6.71 9.76
C ALA A 39 -23.17 -8.20 9.91
N ALA A 40 -24.10 -9.12 9.61
CA ALA A 40 -23.86 -10.57 9.63
C ALA A 40 -23.41 -11.14 8.27
N SER A 41 -23.21 -10.31 7.24
CA SER A 41 -22.73 -10.80 5.96
C SER A 41 -21.28 -11.29 6.09
N LEU A 42 -21.01 -12.50 5.60
CA LEU A 42 -19.68 -13.13 5.65
C LEU A 42 -18.54 -12.21 5.14
N PRO A 43 -18.69 -11.46 4.01
CA PRO A 43 -17.66 -10.51 3.56
C PRO A 43 -17.33 -9.43 4.58
N PHE A 44 -18.35 -8.90 5.27
CA PHE A 44 -18.16 -7.84 6.27
C PHE A 44 -17.37 -8.36 7.48
N VAL A 45 -17.71 -9.57 7.96
CA VAL A 45 -17.00 -10.20 9.08
C VAL A 45 -15.53 -10.47 8.74
N ILE A 46 -15.26 -11.01 7.54
CA ILE A 46 -13.88 -11.24 7.06
C ILE A 46 -13.13 -9.91 6.96
N GLY A 47 -13.75 -8.88 6.39
CA GLY A 47 -13.16 -7.55 6.25
C GLY A 47 -12.80 -6.93 7.59
N LEU A 48 -13.66 -7.08 8.60
CA LEU A 48 -13.47 -6.55 9.95
C LEU A 48 -12.41 -7.32 10.74
N LEU A 49 -12.36 -8.65 10.60
CA LEU A 49 -11.28 -9.48 11.17
C LEU A 49 -9.92 -9.12 10.57
N ALA A 50 -9.83 -9.01 9.24
CA ALA A 50 -8.60 -8.60 8.57
C ALA A 50 -8.17 -7.18 9.00
N LEU A 51 -9.13 -6.26 9.17
CA LEU A 51 -8.86 -4.92 9.70
C LEU A 51 -8.30 -4.98 11.14
N GLY A 52 -8.90 -5.79 12.01
CA GLY A 52 -8.43 -5.98 13.38
C GLY A 52 -7.00 -6.52 13.45
N VAL A 53 -6.67 -7.51 12.62
CA VAL A 53 -5.30 -8.04 12.48
C VAL A 53 -4.33 -6.95 12.02
N LEU A 54 -4.69 -6.18 10.99
CA LEU A 54 -3.86 -5.09 10.50
C LEU A 54 -3.65 -4.00 11.55
N LEU A 55 -4.68 -3.65 12.34
CA LEU A 55 -4.54 -2.68 13.43
C LEU A 55 -3.62 -3.18 14.55
N GLY A 56 -3.72 -4.46 14.92
CA GLY A 56 -2.81 -5.08 15.89
C GLY A 56 -1.36 -5.05 15.40
N LEU A 57 -1.11 -5.43 14.15
CA LEU A 57 0.21 -5.35 13.53
C LEU A 57 0.70 -3.92 13.37
N LEU A 58 -0.19 -2.97 13.06
CA LEU A 58 0.15 -1.55 12.99
C LEU A 58 0.62 -1.04 14.36
N ALA A 59 -0.10 -1.36 15.44
CA ALA A 59 0.30 -0.98 16.79
C ALA A 59 1.66 -1.58 17.17
N TYR A 60 1.87 -2.86 16.88
CA TYR A 60 3.15 -3.55 17.11
C TYR A 60 4.31 -2.90 16.33
N THR A 61 4.09 -2.60 15.05
CA THR A 61 5.13 -2.02 14.20
C THR A 61 5.43 -0.57 14.53
N LEU A 62 4.42 0.21 14.93
CA LEU A 62 4.64 1.56 15.46
C LEU A 62 5.47 1.53 16.74
N PHE A 63 5.17 0.61 17.65
CA PHE A 63 5.98 0.40 18.86
C PHE A 63 7.45 0.09 18.49
N LEU A 64 7.67 -0.82 17.54
CA LEU A 64 9.02 -1.14 17.05
C LEU A 64 9.70 0.06 16.40
N ALA A 65 9.00 0.82 15.56
CA ALA A 65 9.54 2.00 14.89
C ALA A 65 9.99 3.08 15.90
N PHE A 66 9.20 3.31 16.96
CA PHE A 66 9.58 4.25 18.02
C PHE A 66 10.71 3.74 18.90
N SER A 67 10.74 2.44 19.19
CA SER A 67 11.73 1.81 20.07
C SER A 67 13.11 1.72 19.39
N THR A 68 13.16 1.18 18.17
CA THR A 68 14.41 0.88 17.45
C THR A 68 14.96 2.08 16.66
N LYS A 69 14.08 2.99 16.22
CA LYS A 69 14.39 4.14 15.34
C LYS A 69 15.02 3.76 14.00
N GLU A 70 14.85 2.51 13.55
CA GLU A 70 15.36 2.08 12.26
C GLU A 70 14.41 2.44 11.12
N HIS A 71 14.98 2.90 10.00
CA HIS A 71 14.22 3.39 8.85
C HIS A 71 13.28 2.34 8.26
N MET A 72 13.70 1.08 8.27
CA MET A 72 12.92 -0.06 7.80
C MET A 72 11.57 -0.19 8.51
N PHE A 73 11.54 -0.05 9.84
CA PHE A 73 10.29 -0.09 10.61
C PHE A 73 9.41 1.13 10.37
N ILE A 74 10.01 2.30 10.15
CA ILE A 74 9.25 3.50 9.77
C ILE A 74 8.53 3.27 8.44
N TYR A 75 9.23 2.76 7.42
CA TYR A 75 8.61 2.43 6.14
C TYR A 75 7.54 1.36 6.27
N PHE A 76 7.80 0.32 7.08
CA PHE A 76 6.80 -0.71 7.30
C PHE A 76 5.57 -0.20 8.03
N SER A 77 5.71 0.68 9.02
CA SER A 77 4.56 1.34 9.66
C SER A 77 3.76 2.18 8.67
N ILE A 78 4.42 2.88 7.74
CA ILE A 78 3.72 3.62 6.68
C ILE A 78 2.95 2.65 5.76
N ILE A 79 3.57 1.54 5.34
CA ILE A 79 2.90 0.48 4.58
C ILE A 79 1.66 -0.02 5.34
N MET A 80 1.81 -0.32 6.63
CA MET A 80 0.71 -0.78 7.48
C MET A 80 -0.43 0.24 7.55
N VAL A 81 -0.14 1.53 7.73
CA VAL A 81 -1.17 2.58 7.71
C VAL A 81 -1.91 2.60 6.38
N LEU A 82 -1.18 2.58 5.26
CA LEU A 82 -1.77 2.62 3.91
C LEU A 82 -2.62 1.37 3.63
N LEU A 83 -2.16 0.19 4.05
CA LEU A 83 -2.91 -1.07 3.95
C LEU A 83 -4.17 -1.04 4.83
N THR A 84 -4.09 -0.55 6.06
CA THR A 84 -5.24 -0.38 6.96
C THR A 84 -6.25 0.61 6.35
N MET A 85 -5.80 1.68 5.71
CA MET A 85 -6.68 2.60 4.99
C MET A 85 -7.43 1.87 3.86
N LEU A 86 -6.72 1.15 2.99
CA LEU A 86 -7.36 0.37 1.92
C LEU A 86 -8.33 -0.68 2.46
N GLN A 87 -7.95 -1.38 3.52
CA GLN A 87 -8.77 -2.41 4.14
C GLN A 87 -10.04 -1.85 4.78
N THR A 88 -9.97 -0.67 5.38
CA THR A 88 -11.14 0.03 5.91
C THR A 88 -12.18 0.25 4.80
N PHE A 89 -11.74 0.68 3.61
CA PHE A 89 -12.65 0.89 2.48
C PHE A 89 -13.09 -0.39 1.76
N ALA A 90 -12.56 -1.56 2.14
CA ALA A 90 -13.15 -2.83 1.74
C ALA A 90 -14.44 -3.13 2.52
N ALA A 91 -14.55 -2.65 3.76
CA ALA A 91 -15.72 -2.85 4.63
C ALA A 91 -16.72 -1.67 4.62
N TYR A 92 -16.25 -0.46 4.33
CA TYR A 92 -17.04 0.78 4.37
C TYR A 92 -17.01 1.49 3.02
N ASP A 93 -18.17 1.97 2.54
CA ASP A 93 -18.25 2.84 1.35
C ASP A 93 -17.80 4.27 1.67
N LYS A 94 -18.02 4.70 2.92
CA LYS A 94 -17.54 5.97 3.44
C LYS A 94 -16.97 5.76 4.84
N PHE A 95 -15.75 6.23 5.07
CA PHE A 95 -15.12 6.21 6.39
C PHE A 95 -14.29 7.49 6.55
N ILE A 96 -14.87 8.50 7.22
CA ILE A 96 -14.37 9.88 7.33
C ILE A 96 -14.41 10.63 5.98
N PHE A 97 -13.96 10.00 4.90
CA PHE A 97 -14.03 10.48 3.53
C PHE A 97 -14.48 9.35 2.58
N HIS A 98 -14.88 9.69 1.35
CA HIS A 98 -15.20 8.69 0.31
C HIS A 98 -13.93 8.28 -0.43
N LEU A 99 -13.73 6.99 -0.67
CA LEU A 99 -12.63 6.54 -1.52
C LEU A 99 -13.01 6.83 -2.98
N THR A 100 -12.42 7.86 -3.57
CA THR A 100 -12.56 8.13 -5.01
C THR A 100 -11.45 7.39 -5.75
N TYR A 101 -11.64 7.12 -7.04
CA TYR A 101 -10.62 6.46 -7.87
C TYR A 101 -9.25 7.19 -7.81
N ASN A 102 -9.26 8.52 -7.74
CA ASN A 102 -8.05 9.33 -7.57
C ASN A 102 -7.38 9.09 -6.21
N ARG A 103 -8.15 8.94 -5.12
CA ARG A 103 -7.61 8.65 -3.78
C ARG A 103 -7.02 7.26 -3.68
N VAL A 104 -7.68 6.25 -4.26
CA VAL A 104 -7.11 4.89 -4.40
C VAL A 104 -5.77 4.98 -5.09
N THR A 105 -5.71 5.69 -6.21
CA THR A 105 -4.51 5.85 -7.02
C THR A 105 -3.35 6.42 -6.20
N ILE A 106 -3.59 7.49 -5.44
CA ILE A 106 -2.57 8.08 -4.56
C ILE A 106 -2.07 7.07 -3.52
N ILE A 107 -3.00 6.37 -2.84
CA ILE A 107 -2.64 5.37 -1.82
C ILE A 107 -1.81 4.24 -2.44
N THR A 108 -2.20 3.74 -3.62
CA THR A 108 -1.47 2.70 -4.35
C THR A 108 -0.06 3.15 -4.75
N HIS A 109 0.10 4.38 -5.26
CA HIS A 109 1.44 4.87 -5.62
C HIS A 109 2.31 5.12 -4.39
N LEU A 110 1.73 5.61 -3.29
CA LEU A 110 2.44 5.74 -2.02
C LEU A 110 2.87 4.37 -1.49
N LEU A 111 2.03 3.34 -1.58
CA LEU A 111 2.41 1.97 -1.26
C LEU A 111 3.59 1.53 -2.13
N PHE A 112 3.54 1.78 -3.44
CA PHE A 112 4.62 1.40 -4.34
C PHE A 112 5.95 2.05 -3.96
N ILE A 113 5.95 3.38 -3.77
CA ILE A 113 7.13 4.13 -3.35
C ILE A 113 7.67 3.59 -2.01
N THR A 114 6.78 3.36 -1.05
CA THR A 114 7.19 2.92 0.29
C THR A 114 7.70 1.47 0.28
N PHE A 115 7.15 0.58 -0.55
CA PHE A 115 7.69 -0.77 -0.74
C PHE A 115 9.06 -0.76 -1.42
N LEU A 116 9.28 0.08 -2.43
CA LEU A 116 10.60 0.21 -3.08
C LEU A 116 11.65 0.69 -2.07
N LEU A 117 11.31 1.66 -1.21
CA LEU A 117 12.18 2.13 -0.12
C LEU A 117 12.40 1.04 0.94
N PHE A 118 11.33 0.34 1.33
CA PHE A 118 11.43 -0.76 2.28
C PHE A 118 12.35 -1.87 1.75
N PHE A 119 12.25 -2.27 0.48
CA PHE A 119 13.12 -3.30 -0.09
C PHE A 119 14.57 -2.86 -0.23
N GLU A 120 14.83 -1.58 -0.52
CA GLU A 120 16.19 -1.03 -0.57
C GLU A 120 16.94 -1.28 0.75
N ASP A 121 16.29 -0.96 1.87
CA ASP A 121 16.86 -1.08 3.22
C ASP A 121 16.74 -2.50 3.80
N PHE A 122 15.61 -3.18 3.56
CA PHE A 122 15.36 -4.53 4.07
C PHE A 122 16.32 -5.54 3.45
N PHE A 123 16.52 -5.51 2.14
CA PHE A 123 17.41 -6.45 1.45
C PHE A 123 18.85 -5.93 1.29
N THR A 124 19.17 -4.77 1.88
CA THR A 124 20.48 -4.11 1.78
C THR A 124 20.99 -4.09 0.33
N LEU A 125 20.12 -3.68 -0.61
CA LEU A 125 20.36 -3.82 -2.06
C LEU A 125 21.63 -3.12 -2.53
N ARG A 126 22.02 -2.03 -1.88
CA ARG A 126 23.23 -1.28 -2.21
C ARG A 126 24.51 -2.10 -2.06
N GLU A 127 24.54 -3.01 -1.09
CA GLU A 127 25.71 -3.82 -0.76
C GLU A 127 25.77 -5.10 -1.60
N HIS A 128 24.62 -5.78 -1.76
CA HIS A 128 24.58 -7.07 -2.46
C HIS A 128 24.24 -6.98 -3.97
N ALA A 129 23.56 -5.92 -4.40
CA ALA A 129 23.03 -5.81 -5.76
C ALA A 129 22.94 -4.35 -6.26
N LEU A 130 24.08 -3.68 -6.42
CA LEU A 130 24.16 -2.25 -6.77
C LEU A 130 23.38 -1.86 -8.04
N ARG A 131 23.38 -2.70 -9.08
CA ARG A 131 22.59 -2.44 -10.31
C ARG A 131 21.08 -2.45 -10.04
N LEU A 132 20.62 -3.34 -9.15
CA LEU A 132 19.22 -3.43 -8.76
C LEU A 132 18.82 -2.25 -7.87
N SER A 133 19.69 -1.83 -6.95
CA SER A 133 19.50 -0.59 -6.17
C SER A 133 19.37 0.65 -7.06
N LEU A 134 20.21 0.80 -8.08
CA LEU A 134 20.09 1.90 -9.05
C LEU A 134 18.77 1.84 -9.82
N PHE A 135 18.39 0.66 -10.30
CA PHE A 135 17.11 0.48 -10.99
C PHE A 135 15.93 0.80 -10.09
N ASN A 136 15.95 0.32 -8.83
CA ASN A 136 14.93 0.61 -7.81
C ASN A 136 14.76 2.12 -7.56
N ARG A 137 15.86 2.86 -7.48
CA ARG A 137 15.83 4.33 -7.36
C ARG A 137 15.23 5.02 -8.58
N ILE A 138 15.56 4.55 -9.79
CA ILE A 138 14.96 5.06 -11.02
C ILE A 138 13.46 4.79 -11.01
N SER A 139 13.03 3.57 -10.69
CA SER A 139 11.62 3.20 -10.56
C SER A 139 10.89 4.11 -9.56
N LEU A 140 11.51 4.42 -8.42
CA LEU A 140 10.95 5.34 -7.43
C LEU A 140 10.68 6.72 -8.03
N TYR A 141 11.66 7.31 -8.73
CA TYR A 141 11.49 8.62 -9.37
C TYR A 141 10.43 8.59 -10.47
N VAL A 142 10.36 7.52 -11.26
CA VAL A 142 9.35 7.36 -12.31
C VAL A 142 7.95 7.29 -11.70
N VAL A 143 7.74 6.47 -10.67
CA VAL A 143 6.44 6.34 -9.98
C VAL A 143 6.04 7.65 -9.29
N ALA A 144 6.97 8.29 -8.59
CA ALA A 144 6.72 9.57 -7.92
C ALA A 144 6.40 10.69 -8.93
N GLY A 145 7.20 10.80 -10.00
CA GLY A 145 6.98 11.77 -11.07
C GLY A 145 5.64 11.58 -11.76
N TYR A 146 5.28 10.33 -12.05
CA TYR A 146 3.98 9.99 -12.60
C TYR A 146 2.82 10.35 -11.65
N THR A 147 2.99 10.11 -10.34
CA THR A 147 1.96 10.47 -9.33
C THR A 147 1.69 11.98 -9.33
N VAL A 148 2.76 12.79 -9.38
CA VAL A 148 2.64 14.25 -9.46
C VAL A 148 1.97 14.66 -10.77
N LEU A 149 2.38 14.09 -11.90
CA LEU A 149 1.77 14.34 -13.21
C LEU A 149 0.27 14.00 -13.19
N PHE A 150 -0.09 12.83 -12.68
CA PHE A 150 -1.47 12.37 -12.56
C PHE A 150 -2.34 13.37 -11.79
N LEU A 151 -1.84 13.86 -10.65
CA LEU A 151 -2.55 14.83 -9.83
C LEU A 151 -2.67 16.19 -10.50
N LEU A 152 -1.59 16.69 -11.09
CA LEU A 152 -1.59 17.99 -11.79
C LEU A 152 -2.57 17.96 -12.97
N VAL A 153 -2.49 16.94 -13.81
CA VAL A 153 -3.34 16.86 -15.00
C VAL A 153 -4.81 16.71 -14.60
N LYS A 154 -5.15 15.84 -13.64
CA LYS A 154 -6.54 15.71 -13.17
C LYS A 154 -7.05 16.95 -12.44
N SER A 155 -6.17 17.75 -11.84
CA SER A 155 -6.55 19.01 -11.18
C SER A 155 -6.73 20.16 -12.17
N ILE A 156 -5.91 20.24 -13.22
CA ILE A 156 -5.93 21.34 -14.18
C ILE A 156 -7.00 21.11 -15.25
N PHE A 157 -7.20 19.87 -15.68
CA PHE A 157 -8.08 19.50 -16.80
C PHE A 157 -9.26 18.63 -16.34
N SER A 158 -10.06 19.13 -15.40
CA SER A 158 -11.15 18.35 -14.77
C SER A 158 -12.19 17.80 -15.74
N GLU A 159 -12.39 18.43 -16.90
CA GLU A 159 -13.41 18.04 -17.89
C GLU A 159 -12.86 17.16 -19.03
N ALA A 160 -11.55 16.93 -19.10
CA ALA A 160 -10.91 16.19 -20.19
C ALA A 160 -11.02 14.66 -20.00
N ALA A 161 -12.21 14.11 -20.23
CA ALA A 161 -12.52 12.69 -20.02
C ALA A 161 -11.58 11.72 -20.78
N THR A 162 -11.20 12.06 -22.01
CA THR A 162 -10.27 11.24 -22.81
C THR A 162 -8.87 11.21 -22.20
N LEU A 163 -8.36 12.35 -21.74
CA LEU A 163 -7.08 12.46 -21.06
C LEU A 163 -7.07 11.70 -19.73
N HIS A 164 -8.17 11.76 -18.97
CA HIS A 164 -8.34 10.98 -17.75
C HIS A 164 -8.32 9.47 -18.00
N SER A 165 -8.97 9.00 -19.06
CA SER A 165 -8.95 7.58 -19.44
C SER A 165 -7.53 7.10 -19.76
N VAL A 166 -6.75 7.90 -20.49
CA VAL A 166 -5.34 7.58 -20.80
C VAL A 166 -4.49 7.52 -19.52
N LEU A 167 -4.67 8.46 -18.60
CA LEU A 167 -3.98 8.41 -17.30
C LEU A 167 -4.39 7.20 -16.47
N ASP A 168 -5.67 6.86 -16.44
CA ASP A 168 -6.14 5.70 -15.68
C ASP A 168 -5.58 4.40 -16.28
N PHE A 169 -5.48 4.31 -17.61
CA PHE A 169 -4.80 3.22 -18.30
C PHE A 169 -3.31 3.12 -17.95
N ILE A 170 -2.56 4.22 -18.04
CA ILE A 170 -1.13 4.25 -17.67
C ILE A 170 -0.94 3.86 -16.21
N ARG A 171 -1.85 4.28 -15.33
CA ARG A 171 -1.83 3.91 -13.91
C ARG A 171 -2.00 2.41 -13.70
N GLU A 172 -2.88 1.73 -14.43
CA GLU A 172 -2.97 0.27 -14.35
C GLU A 172 -1.69 -0.40 -14.88
N LEU A 173 -1.06 0.13 -15.94
CA LEU A 173 0.26 -0.35 -16.39
C LEU A 173 1.35 -0.21 -15.31
N PHE A 174 1.31 0.87 -14.53
CA PHE A 174 2.19 1.04 -13.38
C PHE A 174 2.02 -0.05 -12.34
N VAL A 175 0.79 -0.51 -12.07
CA VAL A 175 0.54 -1.62 -11.13
C VAL A 175 1.26 -2.89 -11.58
N PHE A 176 1.18 -3.25 -12.88
CA PHE A 176 1.91 -4.41 -13.41
C PHE A 176 3.42 -4.21 -13.33
N TYR A 177 3.91 -3.04 -13.76
CA TYR A 177 5.32 -2.71 -13.73
C TYR A 177 5.89 -2.85 -12.32
N THR A 178 5.27 -2.24 -11.32
CA THR A 178 5.75 -2.30 -9.93
C THR A 178 5.68 -3.71 -9.35
N ASN A 179 4.63 -4.48 -9.67
CA ASN A 179 4.53 -5.88 -9.24
C ASN A 179 5.69 -6.73 -9.79
N ILE A 180 6.06 -6.54 -11.06
CA ILE A 180 7.21 -7.20 -11.67
C ILE A 180 8.52 -6.77 -10.98
N VAL A 181 8.70 -5.47 -10.75
CA VAL A 181 9.88 -4.93 -10.06
C VAL A 181 10.02 -5.53 -8.66
N PHE A 182 8.92 -5.62 -7.91
CA PHE A 182 8.91 -6.22 -6.57
C PHE A 182 9.25 -7.69 -6.59
N LEU A 183 8.58 -8.49 -7.43
CA LEU A 183 8.87 -9.92 -7.55
C LEU A 183 10.32 -10.16 -7.97
N TYR A 184 10.82 -9.40 -8.95
CA TYR A 184 12.21 -9.50 -9.37
C TYR A 184 13.18 -9.19 -8.22
N THR A 185 12.90 -8.14 -7.44
CA THR A 185 13.73 -7.74 -6.30
C THR A 185 13.76 -8.82 -5.23
N ILE A 186 12.59 -9.36 -4.85
CA ILE A 186 12.46 -10.42 -3.85
C ILE A 186 13.17 -11.69 -4.31
N ILE A 187 12.95 -12.13 -5.55
CA ILE A 187 13.58 -13.35 -6.11
C ILE A 187 15.11 -13.23 -6.09
N ARG A 188 15.66 -12.06 -6.46
CA ARG A 188 17.11 -11.83 -6.40
C ARG A 188 17.61 -11.90 -4.96
N ALA A 189 16.87 -11.33 -4.02
CA ALA A 189 17.24 -11.32 -2.61
C ALA A 189 17.32 -12.70 -1.95
N ILE A 190 16.67 -13.74 -2.51
CA ILE A 190 16.78 -15.12 -2.01
C ILE A 190 18.24 -15.60 -1.95
N SER A 191 19.10 -15.10 -2.84
CA SER A 191 20.50 -15.52 -2.89
C SER A 191 21.35 -15.10 -1.68
N TRP A 192 20.95 -14.05 -0.93
CA TRP A 192 21.66 -13.62 0.30
C TRP A 192 20.76 -13.55 1.55
N MET A 193 19.43 -13.54 1.41
CA MET A 193 18.45 -13.53 2.50
C MET A 193 17.36 -14.57 2.29
N LYS A 194 17.77 -15.86 2.20
CA LYS A 194 16.90 -16.97 1.76
C LYS A 194 15.59 -17.07 2.54
N THR A 195 15.65 -17.13 3.86
CA THR A 195 14.46 -17.34 4.71
C THR A 195 13.49 -16.16 4.65
N GLU A 196 13.99 -14.95 4.81
CA GLU A 196 13.23 -13.71 4.86
C GLU A 196 12.62 -13.39 3.50
N ALA A 197 13.40 -13.53 2.42
CA ALA A 197 12.93 -13.28 1.06
C ALA A 197 11.87 -14.30 0.63
N VAL A 198 11.97 -15.58 1.04
CA VAL A 198 10.94 -16.59 0.75
C VAL A 198 9.64 -16.28 1.48
N LEU A 199 9.70 -15.89 2.76
CA LEU A 199 8.51 -15.45 3.51
C LEU A 199 7.83 -14.27 2.83
N ILE A 200 8.61 -13.26 2.44
CA ILE A 200 8.12 -12.09 1.70
C ILE A 200 7.56 -12.50 0.33
N LEU A 201 8.18 -13.43 -0.38
CA LEU A 201 7.71 -13.89 -1.68
C LEU A 201 6.33 -14.56 -1.59
N VAL A 202 6.18 -15.49 -0.64
CA VAL A 202 4.89 -16.18 -0.39
C VAL A 202 3.81 -15.17 0.01
N ALA A 203 4.18 -14.16 0.79
CA ALA A 203 3.31 -13.06 1.19
C ALA A 203 2.87 -12.18 0.02
N PHE A 204 3.75 -11.99 -0.96
CA PHE A 204 3.57 -11.01 -2.03
C PHE A 204 2.86 -11.58 -3.26
N ILE A 205 3.00 -12.88 -3.54
CA ILE A 205 2.40 -13.51 -4.73
C ILE A 205 0.87 -13.34 -4.78
N PRO A 206 0.08 -13.67 -3.73
CA PRO A 206 -1.37 -13.57 -3.83
C PRO A 206 -1.85 -12.12 -4.06
N PRO A 207 -1.40 -11.11 -3.30
CA PRO A 207 -1.73 -9.71 -3.58
C PRO A 207 -1.27 -9.24 -4.97
N ALA A 208 -0.09 -9.64 -5.42
CA ALA A 208 0.40 -9.26 -6.75
C ALA A 208 -0.47 -9.83 -7.87
N ILE A 209 -0.90 -11.09 -7.75
CA ILE A 209 -1.83 -11.72 -8.72
C ILE A 209 -3.18 -11.01 -8.67
N LEU A 210 -3.76 -10.79 -7.49
CA LEU A 210 -5.08 -10.17 -7.34
C LEU A 210 -5.09 -8.72 -7.87
N THR A 211 -4.09 -7.91 -7.52
CA THR A 211 -3.97 -6.54 -8.02
C THR A 211 -3.78 -6.50 -9.53
N SER A 212 -3.04 -7.45 -10.10
CA SER A 212 -2.87 -7.59 -11.55
C SER A 212 -4.18 -7.99 -12.23
N ILE A 213 -4.93 -8.95 -11.67
CA ILE A 213 -6.26 -9.34 -12.19
C ILE A 213 -7.21 -8.13 -12.15
N ASN A 214 -7.20 -7.35 -11.08
CA ASN A 214 -8.04 -6.16 -10.98
C ASN A 214 -7.65 -5.10 -12.01
N ALA A 215 -6.36 -4.88 -12.22
CA ALA A 215 -5.85 -3.97 -13.25
C ALA A 215 -6.22 -4.45 -14.67
N MET A 216 -6.37 -5.76 -14.89
CA MET A 216 -6.84 -6.31 -16.16
C MET A 216 -8.32 -6.02 -16.45
N ASN A 217 -9.13 -5.57 -15.48
CA ASN A 217 -10.54 -5.23 -15.71
C ASN A 217 -10.74 -4.10 -16.74
N ILE A 218 -9.68 -3.37 -17.11
CA ILE A 218 -9.70 -2.43 -18.22
C ILE A 218 -9.89 -3.11 -19.59
N PHE A 219 -9.61 -4.41 -19.69
CA PHE A 219 -9.69 -5.15 -20.95
C PHE A 219 -11.08 -5.78 -21.14
N PRO A 220 -11.70 -5.63 -22.32
CA PRO A 220 -13.07 -6.10 -22.55
C PRO A 220 -13.30 -7.59 -22.34
N PHE A 221 -12.27 -8.44 -22.47
CA PHE A 221 -12.40 -9.88 -22.27
C PHE A 221 -12.63 -10.27 -20.80
N MET A 222 -12.25 -9.41 -19.84
CA MET A 222 -12.43 -9.66 -18.41
C MET A 222 -13.89 -9.60 -17.98
N HIS A 223 -14.77 -8.94 -18.74
CA HIS A 223 -16.22 -8.94 -18.49
C HIS A 223 -16.83 -10.35 -18.50
N ARG A 224 -16.22 -11.30 -19.23
CA ARG A 224 -16.66 -12.71 -19.22
C ARG A 224 -16.38 -13.43 -17.90
N TYR A 225 -15.47 -12.90 -17.09
CA TYR A 225 -15.04 -13.46 -15.81
C TYR A 225 -15.43 -12.57 -14.61
N GLU A 226 -16.31 -11.59 -14.82
CA GLU A 226 -16.64 -10.56 -13.83
C GLU A 226 -17.08 -11.15 -12.47
N SER A 227 -17.91 -12.19 -12.45
CA SER A 227 -18.35 -12.85 -11.21
C SER A 227 -17.20 -13.49 -10.43
N VAL A 228 -16.23 -14.09 -11.13
CA VAL A 228 -15.03 -14.69 -10.53
C VAL A 228 -14.09 -13.60 -10.02
N VAL A 229 -13.92 -12.51 -10.77
CA VAL A 229 -13.10 -11.38 -10.35
C VAL A 229 -13.69 -10.69 -9.12
N VAL A 230 -15.00 -10.46 -9.10
CA VAL A 230 -15.71 -9.88 -7.94
C VAL A 230 -15.55 -10.78 -6.73
N PHE A 231 -15.69 -12.10 -6.87
CA PHE A 231 -15.43 -13.04 -5.78
C PHE A 231 -13.98 -12.95 -5.25
N LEU A 232 -12.99 -12.94 -6.15
CA LEU A 232 -11.58 -12.82 -5.78
C LEU A 232 -11.28 -11.48 -5.07
N MET A 233 -11.84 -10.37 -5.53
CA MET A 233 -11.64 -9.05 -4.91
C MET A 233 -12.39 -8.92 -3.57
N GLN A 234 -13.59 -9.48 -3.47
CA GLN A 234 -14.43 -9.33 -2.28
C GLN A 234 -13.94 -10.17 -1.10
N TYR A 235 -13.38 -11.36 -1.35
CA TYR A 235 -12.98 -12.29 -0.29
C TYR A 235 -11.47 -12.44 -0.16
N ASN A 236 -10.74 -12.55 -1.27
CA ASN A 236 -9.31 -12.87 -1.22
C ASN A 236 -8.41 -11.65 -1.09
N GLN A 237 -8.85 -10.46 -1.50
CA GLN A 237 -8.05 -9.25 -1.31
C GLN A 237 -7.90 -8.87 0.18
N PRO A 238 -8.97 -8.85 1.02
CA PRO A 238 -8.83 -8.66 2.47
C PRO A 238 -7.88 -9.65 3.16
N ILE A 239 -8.03 -10.93 2.81
CA ILE A 239 -7.24 -12.02 3.38
C ILE A 239 -5.79 -11.94 2.88
N GLY A 240 -5.59 -11.63 1.60
CA GLY A 240 -4.26 -11.46 1.01
C GLY A 240 -3.47 -10.31 1.63
N LEU A 241 -4.10 -9.15 1.85
CA LEU A 241 -3.45 -7.99 2.46
C LEU A 241 -3.06 -8.24 3.93
N SER A 242 -3.93 -8.90 4.69
CA SER A 242 -3.65 -9.27 6.08
C SER A 242 -2.56 -10.35 6.18
N LEU A 243 -2.61 -11.38 5.33
CA LEU A 243 -1.55 -12.39 5.22
C LEU A 243 -0.20 -11.77 4.84
N GLN A 244 -0.22 -10.81 3.91
CA GLN A 244 0.97 -10.06 3.51
C GLN A 244 1.60 -9.35 4.71
N ALA A 245 0.79 -8.62 5.48
CA ALA A 245 1.24 -7.92 6.67
C ALA A 245 1.82 -8.86 7.74
N VAL A 246 1.19 -10.01 7.98
CA VAL A 246 1.66 -11.02 8.94
C VAL A 246 3.03 -11.56 8.52
N LEU A 247 3.16 -12.01 7.27
CA LEU A 247 4.39 -12.64 6.80
C LEU A 247 5.56 -11.64 6.68
N PHE A 248 5.28 -10.38 6.33
CA PHE A 248 6.30 -9.33 6.39
C PHE A 248 6.74 -9.05 7.84
N SER A 249 5.81 -9.04 8.79
CA SER A 249 6.11 -8.89 10.22
C SER A 249 6.99 -10.02 10.73
N LEU A 250 6.70 -11.27 10.32
CA LEU A 250 7.52 -12.44 10.65
C LEU A 250 8.91 -12.37 10.00
N ALA A 251 9.01 -11.96 8.74
CA ALA A 251 10.29 -11.82 8.05
C ALA A 251 11.20 -10.77 8.73
N MET A 252 10.64 -9.65 9.19
CA MET A 252 11.39 -8.68 9.99
C MET A 252 11.78 -9.26 11.36
N GLY A 253 10.84 -9.88 12.08
CA GLY A 253 11.14 -10.48 13.39
C GLY A 253 12.28 -11.51 13.31
N ASN A 254 12.30 -12.34 12.26
CA ASN A 254 13.37 -13.31 12.05
C ASN A 254 14.74 -12.66 11.81
N ARG A 255 14.79 -11.52 11.12
CA ARG A 255 16.03 -10.78 10.87
C ARG A 255 16.65 -10.22 12.16
N TYR A 256 15.84 -9.72 13.09
CA TYR A 256 16.34 -9.12 14.34
C TYR A 256 16.68 -10.13 15.44
N ASN A 257 16.11 -11.33 15.37
CA ASN A 257 16.46 -12.40 16.30
C ASN A 257 17.80 -13.10 15.96
N ARG A 258 18.43 -12.73 14.84
CA ARG A 258 19.76 -13.22 14.43
C ARG A 258 20.82 -12.18 14.74
#